data_AF-A0A1F5EH74-F1
#
_entry.id   AF-A0A1F5EH74-F1
#
_cell.length_a   1.000
_cell.length_b   1.000
_cell.length_c   1.000
_cell.angle_alpha   90.00
_cell.angle_beta   90.00
_cell.angle_gamma   90.00
#
_symmetry.space_group_name_H-M   'P 1'
#
loop_
_entity.id
_entity.type
_entity.pdbx_description
1 polymer ?
#
loop_
_entity_poly.entity_id
_entity_poly.type
_entity_poly.pdbx_seq_one_letter_code
_entity_poly.pdbx_strand_id
1 'polypeptide(L)' 'MKHKKNFAVNDGDFKKSSWSKNNPKTCVMVAVKPEGVAVRDSKDPAKQTLFFDHDEWTAFVKGVEGGEFR' A
#
# COMPACT_ATOMS: atom_id res chain seq x y z
N MET A 1 -13.82 5.48 16.47
CA MET A 1 -14.67 5.68 15.26
C MET A 1 -14.35 4.54 14.31
N LYS A 2 -15.34 3.86 13.72
CA LYS A 2 -15.08 2.71 12.84
C LYS A 2 -14.78 3.23 11.43
N HIS A 3 -13.51 3.41 11.08
CA HIS A 3 -13.15 3.70 9.69
C HIS A 3 -13.57 2.52 8.81
N LYS A 4 -14.28 2.81 7.71
CA LYS A 4 -14.51 1.82 6.66
C LYS A 4 -13.15 1.39 6.14
N LYS A 5 -12.74 0.15 6.44
CA LYS A 5 -11.46 -0.43 6.02
C LYS A 5 -11.39 -0.79 4.54
N ASN A 6 -12.18 -0.12 3.70
CA ASN A 6 -12.20 -0.36 2.27
C ASN A 6 -12.81 0.85 1.55
N PHE A 7 -12.18 1.29 0.46
CA PHE A 7 -12.59 2.42 -0.38
C PHE A 7 -12.33 2.11 -1.85
N ALA A 8 -12.95 2.87 -2.75
CA ALA A 8 -12.86 2.62 -4.19
C ALA A 8 -11.46 2.92 -4.73
N VAL A 9 -10.86 1.92 -5.40
CA VAL A 9 -9.56 2.01 -6.06
C VAL A 9 -9.57 1.19 -7.34
N ASN A 10 -9.10 1.80 -8.44
CA ASN A 10 -8.91 1.16 -9.73
C ASN A 10 -7.44 0.82 -9.93
N ASP A 11 -7.14 -0.06 -10.89
CA ASP A 11 -5.75 -0.46 -11.17
C ASP A 11 -4.87 0.72 -11.59
N GLY A 12 -5.42 1.72 -12.29
CA GLY A 12 -4.70 2.92 -12.68
C GLY A 12 -4.34 3.87 -11.54
N ASP A 13 -4.94 3.71 -10.36
CA ASP A 13 -4.58 4.50 -9.17
C ASP A 13 -3.25 4.03 -8.56
N PHE A 14 -2.82 2.79 -8.85
CA PHE A 14 -1.65 2.18 -8.23
C PHE A 14 -0.35 2.62 -8.87
N LYS A 15 0.58 3.04 -8.00
CA LYS A 15 1.96 3.34 -8.38
C LYS A 15 2.88 2.26 -7.85
N LYS A 16 3.69 1.70 -8.74
CA LYS A 16 4.81 0.81 -8.42
C LYS A 16 6.06 1.66 -8.18
N SER A 17 6.90 1.26 -7.23
CA SER A 17 8.18 1.95 -7.00
C SER A 17 9.06 1.93 -8.24
N SER A 18 9.80 3.01 -8.50
CA SER A 18 10.79 3.06 -9.58
C SER A 18 11.93 2.07 -9.38
N TRP A 19 12.21 1.68 -8.13
CA TRP A 19 13.24 0.70 -7.77
C TRP A 19 12.85 -0.73 -8.16
N SER A 20 11.58 -0.96 -8.48
CA SER A 20 11.06 -2.25 -8.93
C SER A 20 11.31 -2.52 -10.43
N LYS A 21 11.85 -1.57 -11.20
CA LYS A 21 12.02 -1.69 -12.67
C LYS A 21 12.86 -2.89 -13.10
N ASN A 22 13.93 -3.20 -12.36
CA ASN A 22 14.89 -4.25 -12.73
C ASN A 22 14.76 -5.52 -11.88
N ASN A 23 13.74 -5.60 -11.02
CA ASN A 23 13.58 -6.73 -10.10
C ASN A 23 12.14 -7.24 -10.11
N PRO A 24 11.79 -8.21 -10.97
CA PRO A 24 10.41 -8.65 -11.18
C PRO A 24 9.82 -9.36 -9.94
N LYS A 25 10.62 -9.66 -8.92
CA LYS A 25 10.23 -10.56 -7.82
C LYS A 25 9.69 -9.90 -6.55
N THR A 26 9.73 -8.57 -6.40
CA THR A 26 9.35 -7.90 -5.13
C THR A 26 8.68 -6.55 -5.33
N CYS A 27 7.53 -6.53 -6.00
CA CYS A 27 6.90 -5.28 -6.42
C CYS A 27 5.60 -5.04 -5.65
N VAL A 28 5.68 -4.27 -4.57
CA VAL A 28 4.52 -3.66 -3.90
C VAL A 28 4.02 -2.47 -4.73
N MET A 29 2.70 -2.28 -4.75
CA MET A 29 2.07 -1.09 -5.33
C MET A 29 1.22 -0.38 -4.29
N VAL A 30 1.19 0.95 -4.39
CA VAL A 30 0.47 1.80 -3.45
C VAL A 30 -0.45 2.75 -4.23
N ALA A 31 -1.68 2.92 -3.76
CA ALA A 31 -2.62 3.95 -4.21
C ALA A 31 -2.98 4.83 -3.01
N VAL A 32 -2.71 6.13 -3.12
CA VAL A 32 -3.04 7.13 -2.10
C VAL A 32 -4.32 7.84 -2.52
N LYS A 33 -5.34 7.79 -1.66
CA LYS A 33 -6.65 8.41 -1.87
C LYS A 33 -7.00 9.33 -0.68
N PRO A 34 -7.99 10.23 -0.83
CA PRO A 34 -8.45 11.03 0.30
C PRO A 34 -8.85 10.19 1.53
N GLU A 35 -9.40 9.00 1.31
CA GLU A 35 -9.87 8.09 2.34
C GLU A 35 -8.76 7.31 3.06
N GLY A 36 -7.58 7.18 2.45
CA GLY A 36 -6.46 6.43 3.01
C GLY A 36 -5.49 5.88 1.97
N VAL A 37 -4.76 4.84 2.35
CA VAL A 37 -3.75 4.19 1.52
C VAL A 37 -4.10 2.73 1.25
N ALA A 38 -4.13 2.36 -0.02
CA ALA A 38 -4.33 0.99 -0.46
C ALA A 38 -3.00 0.38 -0.92
N VAL A 39 -2.71 -0.84 -0.50
CA VAL A 39 -1.48 -1.57 -0.79
C VAL A 39 -1.81 -2.92 -1.42
N ARG A 40 -1.10 -3.28 -2.49
CA ARG A 40 -1.26 -4.55 -3.21
C ARG A 40 0.09 -5.17 -3.55
N ASP A 41 0.16 -6.49 -3.62
CA ASP A 41 1.25 -7.17 -4.33
C ASP A 41 0.95 -7.16 -5.83
N SER A 42 1.85 -6.59 -6.64
CA SER A 42 1.66 -6.58 -8.10
C SER A 42 1.72 -7.98 -8.74
N LYS A 43 2.18 -8.99 -8.02
CA LYS A 43 2.22 -10.39 -8.48
C LYS A 43 1.00 -11.20 -8.07
N ASP A 44 0.15 -10.68 -7.19
CA ASP A 44 -1.05 -11.39 -6.81
C ASP A 44 -2.11 -11.29 -7.92
N PRO A 45 -2.44 -12.39 -8.64
CA PRO A 45 -3.46 -12.37 -9.67
C PRO A 45 -4.86 -12.08 -9.10
N ALA A 46 -5.10 -12.38 -7.81
CA ALA A 46 -6.36 -12.09 -7.14
C ALA A 46 -6.47 -10.60 -6.74
N LYS A 47 -5.38 -9.83 -6.87
CA LYS A 47 -5.31 -8.39 -6.57
C LYS A 47 -5.81 -8.05 -5.15
N GLN A 48 -5.49 -8.90 -4.18
CA GLN A 48 -5.85 -8.64 -2.79
C GLN A 48 -5.26 -7.30 -2.34
N THR A 49 -6.11 -6.50 -1.71
CA THR A 49 -5.77 -5.13 -1.33
C THR A 49 -5.89 -4.97 0.18
N LEU A 50 -4.82 -4.48 0.79
CA LEU A 50 -4.82 -4.00 2.16
C LEU A 50 -5.15 -2.51 2.15
N PHE A 51 -5.96 -2.08 3.11
CA PHE A 51 -6.38 -0.68 3.25
C PHE A 51 -6.00 -0.19 4.64
N PHE A 52 -5.41 0.98 4.66
CA PHE A 52 -5.01 1.70 5.86
C PHE A 52 -5.67 3.08 5.82
N ASP A 53 -6.12 3.58 6.95
CA ASP A 53 -6.36 5.02 7.05
C ASP A 53 -5.02 5.80 7.09
N HIS A 54 -5.07 7.13 7.03
CA HIS A 54 -3.85 7.95 7.00
C HIS A 54 -3.05 7.89 8.31
N ASP A 55 -3.70 7.67 9.45
CA ASP A 55 -3.04 7.58 10.75
C ASP A 55 -2.30 6.25 10.88
N GLU A 56 -2.96 5.15 10.49
CA GLU A 56 -2.39 3.81 10.39
C GLU A 56 -1.18 3.79 9.43
N TRP A 57 -1.32 4.41 8.25
CA TRP A 57 -0.23 4.50 7.28
C TRP A 57 0.96 5.31 7.81
N THR A 58 0.69 6.43 8.47
CA THR A 58 1.73 7.27 9.08
C THR A 58 2.46 6.52 10.19
N ALA A 59 1.73 5.79 11.03
CA ALA A 59 2.29 4.95 12.07
C ALA A 59 3.17 3.84 11.47
N PHE A 60 2.70 3.17 10.41
CA PHE A 60 3.46 2.15 9.70
C PHE A 60 4.79 2.70 9.17
N VAL A 61 4.80 3.85 8.49
CA VAL A 61 6.02 4.47 7.96
C VAL A 61 7.00 4.79 9.09
N LYS A 62 6.53 5.39 10.19
CA LYS A 62 7.37 5.68 11.36
C LYS A 62 7.99 4.42 11.97
N GLY A 63 7.24 3.33 12.06
CA GLY A 63 7.76 2.05 12.56
C GLY A 63 8.82 1.45 11.64
N VAL A 64 8.65 1.56 10.31
CA VAL A 64 9.67 1.15 9.33
C VAL A 64 10.95 1.99 9.49
N GLU A 65 10.82 3.32 9.56
CA GLU A 65 11.96 4.22 9.77
C GLU A 65 12.66 3.99 11.11
N GLY A 66 11.89 3.66 12.16
CA GLY A 66 12.38 3.29 13.48
C GLY A 66 13.01 1.89 13.57
N GLY A 67 12.88 1.08 12.51
CA GLY A 67 13.44 -0.27 12.45
C GLY A 67 12.66 -1.30 13.27
N GLU A 68 11.36 -1.07 13.51
CA GLU A 68 10.48 -1.96 14.30
C GLU A 68 10.18 -3.29 13.57
N PHE A 69 10.30 -3.32 12.25
CA PHE A 69 9.96 -4.46 11.39
C PHE A 69 11.22 -5.09 10.76
N ARG A 70 12.07 -5.72 11.58
CA ARG A 70 13.28 -6.44 11.15
C ARG A 70 13.17 -7.95 11.27
#